data_AF-A0A9P9SNC5-F1
#
_entry.id   AF-A0A9P9SNC5-F1
#
_cell.length_a   1.000
_cell.length_b   1.000
_cell.length_c   1.000
_cell.angle_alpha   90.00
_cell.angle_beta   90.00
_cell.angle_gamma   90.00
#
_symmetry.space_group_name_H-M   'P 1'
#
loop_
_entity.id
_entity.type
_entity.pdbx_description
1 polymer ?
#
loop_
_entity_poly.entity_id
_entity_poly.type
_entity_poly.pdbx_seq_one_letter_code
_entity_poly.pdbx_strand_id
1 'polypeptide(L)'
;LQYLLKVAEGSDGFGIVRGEYEAVAALYAVAPDFLPRPIGAETYISDPNRHFCLSEYVDMIEEVPNMQKFCASFAKMHRDSVSRSPKGQFGFHFVTYNENKARDVTWCDTWEEMFLNSVRRRVSQERDAQGPSTKLDQLLPALYGKVILRLLRALHTSDNKITPVVHGDVWYGNLASNALTNEPIAFDQATSWAHNELDVANMTVPRFRLSRVWMHEYHKHFPISSPVEDYEDHLKLYTM
;
A
#
# COMPACT_ATOMS: atom_id res chain seq x y z
N LEU A 1 12.87 23.75 -13.73
CA LEU A 1 12.24 22.45 -13.41
C LEU A 1 13.07 21.82 -12.31
N GLN A 2 12.43 21.46 -11.20
CA GLN A 2 13.08 20.78 -10.08
C GLN A 2 12.58 19.33 -10.06
N TYR A 3 13.45 18.41 -9.65
CA TYR A 3 13.16 16.98 -9.63
C TYR A 3 13.63 16.37 -8.31
N LEU A 4 12.93 15.33 -7.86
CA LEU A 4 13.38 14.48 -6.76
C LEU A 4 14.02 13.23 -7.37
N LEU A 5 15.24 12.93 -6.95
CA LEU A 5 16.00 11.76 -7.38
C LEU A 5 16.25 10.86 -6.17
N LYS A 6 15.75 9.63 -6.23
CA LYS A 6 16.10 8.58 -5.27
C LYS A 6 17.07 7.61 -5.93
N VAL A 7 18.08 7.18 -5.19
CA VAL A 7 19.13 6.29 -5.70
C VAL A 7 19.22 5.06 -4.78
N ALA A 8 19.31 3.89 -5.39
CA ALA A 8 19.58 2.64 -4.70
C ALA A 8 20.76 1.92 -5.35
N GLU A 9 21.50 1.15 -4.54
CA GLU A 9 22.68 0.42 -4.97
C GLU A 9 22.50 -1.09 -4.74
N GLY A 10 23.28 -1.91 -5.44
CA GLY A 10 23.36 -3.34 -5.20
C GLY A 10 22.29 -4.16 -5.93
N SER A 11 22.27 -5.47 -5.64
CA SER A 11 21.49 -6.47 -6.38
C SER A 11 19.97 -6.21 -6.37
N ASP A 12 19.45 -5.64 -5.28
CA ASP A 12 18.04 -5.31 -5.15
C ASP A 12 17.72 -3.88 -5.58
N GLY A 13 18.74 -3.04 -5.83
CA GLY A 13 18.60 -1.61 -6.03
C GLY A 13 17.70 -1.27 -7.23
N PHE A 14 17.86 -1.97 -8.35
CA PHE A 14 17.00 -1.76 -9.52
C PHE A 14 15.54 -2.12 -9.22
N GLY A 15 15.31 -3.23 -8.51
CA GLY A 15 13.97 -3.67 -8.10
C GLY A 15 13.29 -2.63 -7.21
N ILE A 16 14.01 -2.06 -6.25
CA ILE A 16 13.50 -1.02 -5.34
C ILE A 16 13.05 0.22 -6.12
N VAL A 17 13.94 0.82 -6.93
CA VAL A 17 13.61 2.07 -7.62
C VAL A 17 12.59 1.87 -8.74
N ARG A 18 12.64 0.73 -9.45
CA ARG A 18 11.67 0.43 -10.51
C ARG A 18 10.31 0.09 -9.92
N GLY A 19 10.27 -0.66 -8.82
CA GLY A 19 9.04 -0.96 -8.09
C GLY A 19 8.37 0.30 -7.57
N GLU A 20 9.14 1.25 -7.04
CA GLU A 20 8.61 2.55 -6.61
C GLU A 20 8.02 3.32 -7.80
N TYR A 21 8.73 3.43 -8.92
CA TYR A 21 8.24 4.09 -10.14
C TYR A 21 6.93 3.47 -10.67
N GLU A 22 6.88 2.15 -10.80
CA GLU A 22 5.67 1.46 -11.29
C GLU A 22 4.50 1.66 -10.34
N ALA A 23 4.77 1.70 -9.04
CA ALA A 23 3.78 1.95 -8.00
C ALA A 23 3.20 3.37 -8.08
N VAL A 24 4.04 4.42 -8.10
CA VAL A 24 3.53 5.80 -8.25
C VAL A 24 2.87 6.00 -9.60
N ALA A 25 3.35 5.38 -10.69
CA ALA A 25 2.74 5.50 -12.00
C ALA A 25 1.31 4.94 -12.02
N ALA A 26 1.07 3.81 -11.37
CA ALA A 26 -0.27 3.23 -11.25
C ALA A 26 -1.22 4.14 -10.44
N LEU A 27 -0.77 4.69 -9.32
CA LEU A 27 -1.57 5.59 -8.48
C LEU A 27 -1.82 6.94 -9.18
N TYR A 28 -0.78 7.56 -9.75
CA TYR A 28 -0.85 8.84 -10.45
C TYR A 28 -1.81 8.80 -11.64
N ALA A 29 -1.89 7.65 -12.33
CA ALA A 29 -2.83 7.47 -13.43
C ALA A 29 -4.31 7.55 -13.00
N VAL A 30 -4.61 7.42 -11.70
CA VAL A 30 -5.96 7.53 -11.11
C VAL A 30 -6.13 8.83 -10.33
N ALA A 31 -5.10 9.29 -9.62
CA ALA A 31 -5.13 10.45 -8.75
C ALA A 31 -3.91 11.37 -8.98
N PRO A 32 -3.84 12.06 -10.14
CA PRO A 32 -2.67 12.85 -10.52
C PRO A 32 -2.40 14.05 -9.59
N ASP A 33 -3.44 14.58 -8.93
CA ASP A 33 -3.29 15.71 -8.00
C ASP A 33 -2.89 15.29 -6.58
N PHE A 34 -2.76 13.97 -6.32
CA PHE A 34 -2.54 13.42 -4.98
C PHE A 34 -1.15 12.79 -4.80
N LEU A 35 -0.39 12.61 -5.88
CA LEU A 35 0.95 12.03 -5.87
C LEU A 35 1.91 12.85 -6.74
N PRO A 36 3.22 12.88 -6.43
CA PRO A 36 4.21 13.46 -7.33
C PRO A 36 4.21 12.74 -8.69
N ARG A 37 4.24 13.50 -9.78
CA ARG A 37 4.31 12.94 -11.13
C ARG A 37 5.59 12.11 -11.33
N PRO A 38 5.47 10.82 -11.69
CA PRO A 38 6.63 10.00 -12.01
C PRO A 38 7.22 10.39 -13.36
N ILE A 39 8.54 10.26 -13.49
CA ILE A 39 9.27 10.59 -14.72
C ILE A 39 9.99 9.37 -15.28
N GLY A 40 10.70 8.59 -14.46
CA GLY A 40 11.38 7.38 -14.93
C GLY A 40 12.17 6.68 -13.83
N ALA A 41 12.54 5.43 -14.09
CA ALA A 41 13.49 4.69 -13.24
C ALA A 41 14.40 3.82 -14.10
N GLU A 42 15.72 4.00 -13.92
CA GLU A 42 16.76 3.42 -14.78
C GLU A 42 18.07 3.15 -14.01
N THR A 43 19.02 2.50 -14.68
CA THR A 43 20.39 2.28 -14.20
C THR A 43 21.33 3.36 -14.74
N TYR A 44 22.30 3.80 -13.93
CA TYR A 44 23.32 4.75 -14.37
C TYR A 44 24.20 4.13 -15.46
N ILE A 45 24.48 4.88 -16.53
CA ILE A 45 25.39 4.44 -17.59
C ILE A 45 26.83 4.30 -17.07
N SER A 46 27.24 5.21 -16.18
CA SER A 46 28.59 5.25 -15.63
C SER A 46 28.83 4.23 -14.50
N ASP A 47 27.77 3.70 -13.89
CA ASP A 47 27.85 2.77 -12.76
C ASP A 47 26.66 1.79 -12.81
N PRO A 48 26.85 0.56 -13.31
CA PRO A 48 25.77 -0.41 -13.43
C PRO A 48 25.24 -0.92 -12.08
N ASN A 49 25.93 -0.61 -10.96
CA ASN A 49 25.48 -0.94 -9.61
C ASN A 49 24.62 0.16 -8.98
N ARG A 50 24.38 1.26 -9.68
CA ARG A 50 23.53 2.38 -9.22
C ARG A 50 22.28 2.49 -10.08
N HIS A 51 21.15 2.60 -9.41
CA HIS A 51 19.84 2.72 -10.03
C HIS A 51 19.12 3.91 -9.43
N PHE A 52 18.24 4.55 -10.20
CA PHE A 52 17.47 5.70 -9.73
C PHE A 52 16.00 5.61 -10.08
N CYS A 53 15.18 6.32 -9.30
CA CYS A 53 13.83 6.74 -9.64
C CYS A 53 13.79 8.27 -9.63
N LEU A 54 13.12 8.84 -10.63
CA LEU A 54 12.97 10.28 -10.84
C LEU A 54 11.49 10.63 -10.86
N SER A 55 11.13 11.65 -10.09
CA SER A 55 9.80 12.27 -10.09
C SER A 55 9.92 13.80 -10.13
N GLU A 56 8.79 14.47 -10.34
CA GLU A 56 8.75 15.91 -10.11
C GLU A 56 9.05 16.24 -8.64
N TYR A 57 9.73 17.36 -8.42
CA TYR A 57 9.89 17.89 -7.09
C TYR A 57 8.61 18.64 -6.69
N VAL A 58 7.98 18.22 -5.61
CA VAL A 58 6.87 18.92 -4.97
C VAL A 58 7.42 19.55 -3.70
N ASP A 59 7.27 20.87 -3.57
CA ASP A 59 7.56 21.56 -2.31
C ASP A 59 6.48 21.20 -1.29
N MET A 60 6.89 20.68 -0.14
CA MET A 60 6.01 20.05 0.84
C MET A 60 6.13 20.73 2.20
N ILE A 61 4.98 20.98 2.82
CA ILE A 61 4.91 21.31 4.25
C ILE A 61 4.94 19.96 4.98
N GLU A 62 6.00 19.71 5.75
CA GLU A 62 6.26 18.48 6.51
C GLU A 62 5.35 18.35 7.76
N GLU A 63 4.05 18.51 7.55
CA GLU A 63 3.00 18.34 8.54
C GLU A 63 1.91 17.41 7.97
N VAL A 64 1.21 16.74 8.88
CA VAL A 64 0.06 15.90 8.50
C VAL A 64 -0.99 16.79 7.81
N PRO A 65 -1.46 16.43 6.60
CA PRO A 65 -2.38 17.27 5.85
C PRO A 65 -3.73 17.43 6.53
N ASN A 66 -4.55 18.36 6.03
CA ASN A 66 -5.93 18.47 6.48
C ASN A 66 -6.66 17.12 6.29
N MET A 67 -7.15 16.55 7.40
CA MET A 67 -7.78 15.23 7.46
C MET A 67 -8.94 15.10 6.48
N GLN A 68 -9.85 16.09 6.41
CA GLN A 68 -11.02 16.02 5.55
C GLN A 68 -10.62 15.98 4.07
N LYS A 69 -9.70 16.87 3.65
CA LYS A 69 -9.18 16.87 2.28
C LYS A 69 -8.47 15.57 1.94
N PHE A 70 -7.59 15.10 2.82
CA PHE A 70 -6.85 13.86 2.62
C PHE A 70 -7.80 12.67 2.46
N CYS A 71 -8.71 12.46 3.42
CA CYS A 71 -9.63 11.33 3.39
C CYS A 71 -10.56 11.37 2.18
N ALA A 72 -10.99 12.55 1.72
CA ALA A 72 -11.77 12.71 0.50
C ALA A 72 -10.97 12.32 -0.76
N SER A 73 -9.73 12.83 -0.92
CA SER A 73 -8.84 12.49 -2.04
C SER A 73 -8.45 11.02 -2.03
N PHE A 74 -8.19 10.47 -0.85
CA PHE A 74 -7.79 9.07 -0.67
C PHE A 74 -8.93 8.10 -0.98
N ALA A 75 -10.14 8.37 -0.49
CA ALA A 75 -11.34 7.61 -0.85
C ALA A 75 -11.65 7.72 -2.35
N LYS A 76 -11.46 8.90 -2.95
CA LYS A 76 -11.62 9.12 -4.40
C LYS A 76 -10.63 8.26 -5.18
N MET A 77 -9.35 8.22 -4.79
CA MET A 77 -8.34 7.36 -5.42
C MET A 77 -8.78 5.88 -5.41
N HIS A 78 -9.17 5.35 -4.25
CA HIS A 78 -9.65 3.97 -4.16
C HIS A 78 -10.86 3.73 -5.06
N ARG A 79 -11.91 4.56 -4.95
CA ARG A 79 -13.14 4.38 -5.72
C ARG A 79 -12.91 4.47 -7.23
N ASP A 80 -12.18 5.47 -7.69
CA ASP A 80 -11.97 5.73 -9.11
C ASP A 80 -11.01 4.70 -9.75
N SER A 81 -10.25 3.97 -8.93
CA SER A 81 -9.38 2.88 -9.40
C SER A 81 -10.10 1.55 -9.61
N VAL A 82 -11.26 1.32 -8.99
CA VAL A 82 -11.92 -0.01 -8.99
C VAL A 82 -12.15 -0.51 -10.42
N SER A 83 -12.57 0.35 -11.34
CA SER A 83 -12.83 0.00 -12.74
C SER A 83 -11.55 -0.23 -13.57
N ARG A 84 -10.37 -0.02 -12.99
CA ARG A 84 -9.06 -0.16 -13.65
C ARG A 84 -8.30 -1.42 -13.24
N SER A 85 -8.83 -2.19 -12.29
CA SER A 85 -8.22 -3.45 -11.87
C SER A 85 -8.05 -4.40 -13.07
N PRO A 86 -6.84 -4.94 -13.31
CA PRO A 86 -6.61 -5.92 -14.35
C PRO A 86 -7.44 -7.18 -14.09
N LYS A 87 -8.50 -7.39 -14.88
CA LYS A 87 -9.40 -8.55 -14.80
C LYS A 87 -10.08 -8.76 -13.43
N GLY A 88 -10.09 -7.75 -12.56
CA GLY A 88 -10.61 -7.87 -11.19
C GLY A 88 -9.78 -8.77 -10.27
N GLN A 89 -8.50 -8.98 -10.59
CA GLN A 89 -7.54 -9.77 -9.82
C GLN A 89 -6.76 -8.91 -8.83
N PHE A 90 -6.21 -9.55 -7.80
CA PHE A 90 -5.37 -8.94 -6.76
C PHE A 90 -3.90 -9.21 -7.05
N GLY A 91 -3.02 -8.26 -6.74
CA GLY A 91 -1.58 -8.37 -7.05
C GLY A 91 -1.03 -7.12 -7.73
N PHE A 92 0.16 -7.22 -8.32
CA PHE A 92 0.77 -6.11 -9.05
C PHE A 92 1.70 -6.64 -10.15
N HIS A 93 1.89 -5.86 -11.22
CA HIS A 93 2.68 -6.29 -12.39
C HIS A 93 4.19 -6.21 -12.15
N PHE A 94 4.63 -5.50 -11.11
CA PHE A 94 6.03 -5.35 -10.75
C PHE A 94 6.23 -5.58 -9.24
N VAL A 95 7.35 -6.17 -8.83
CA VAL A 95 7.62 -6.37 -7.40
C VAL A 95 7.75 -5.02 -6.70
N THR A 96 7.01 -4.84 -5.62
CA THR A 96 7.09 -3.64 -4.77
C THR A 96 7.77 -3.99 -3.45
N TYR A 97 8.29 -2.97 -2.78
CA TYR A 97 9.11 -3.13 -1.59
C TYR A 97 8.52 -2.32 -0.44
N ASN A 98 8.54 -2.90 0.76
CA ASN A 98 8.43 -2.11 1.99
C ASN A 98 9.87 -1.92 2.48
N GLU A 99 10.38 -0.69 2.37
CA GLU A 99 11.81 -0.41 2.55
C GLU A 99 12.67 -1.30 1.62
N ASN A 100 13.45 -2.23 2.18
CA ASN A 100 14.26 -3.19 1.43
C ASN A 100 13.65 -4.60 1.35
N LYS A 101 12.40 -4.77 1.77
CA LYS A 101 11.72 -6.08 1.81
C LYS A 101 10.81 -6.23 0.60
N ALA A 102 11.25 -7.04 -0.36
CA ALA A 102 10.44 -7.42 -1.52
C ALA A 102 9.14 -8.11 -1.07
N ARG A 103 8.01 -7.58 -1.52
CA ARG A 103 6.68 -8.12 -1.23
C ARG A 103 6.27 -9.19 -2.22
N ASP A 104 5.39 -10.08 -1.78
CA ASP A 104 4.70 -10.99 -2.70
C ASP A 104 3.49 -10.26 -3.29
N VAL A 105 3.56 -9.98 -4.59
CA VAL A 105 2.53 -9.31 -5.38
C VAL A 105 2.01 -10.20 -6.50
N THR A 106 2.21 -11.50 -6.37
CA THR A 106 1.73 -12.50 -7.34
C THR A 106 0.24 -12.32 -7.57
N TRP A 107 -0.18 -12.40 -8.83
CA TRP A 107 -1.59 -12.27 -9.19
C TRP A 107 -2.42 -13.43 -8.63
N CYS A 108 -3.50 -13.09 -7.94
CA CYS A 108 -4.45 -14.03 -7.36
C CYS A 108 -5.89 -13.62 -7.71
N ASP A 109 -6.78 -14.60 -7.82
CA ASP A 109 -8.19 -14.33 -8.11
C ASP A 109 -8.95 -13.80 -6.88
N THR A 110 -8.46 -14.10 -5.69
CA THR A 110 -9.07 -13.71 -4.42
C THR A 110 -8.13 -12.90 -3.54
N TRP A 111 -8.70 -11.99 -2.75
CA TRP A 111 -7.95 -11.21 -1.76
C TRP A 111 -7.39 -12.09 -0.65
N GLU A 112 -8.17 -13.11 -0.23
CA GLU A 112 -7.75 -14.12 0.74
C GLU A 112 -6.41 -14.77 0.34
N GLU A 113 -6.30 -15.22 -0.91
CA GLU A 113 -5.10 -15.89 -1.42
C GLU A 113 -3.90 -14.94 -1.46
N MET A 114 -4.07 -13.74 -2.02
CA MET A 114 -3.00 -12.74 -2.08
C MET A 114 -2.52 -12.38 -0.66
N PHE A 115 -3.44 -12.09 0.25
CA PHE A 115 -3.09 -11.74 1.62
C PHE A 115 -2.38 -12.88 2.33
N LEU A 116 -2.85 -14.13 2.18
CA LEU A 116 -2.19 -15.31 2.74
C LEU A 116 -0.75 -15.47 2.22
N ASN A 117 -0.53 -15.27 0.92
CA ASN A 117 0.82 -15.30 0.32
C ASN A 117 1.70 -14.18 0.89
N SER A 118 1.15 -12.97 1.05
CA SER A 118 1.87 -11.85 1.67
C SER A 118 2.29 -12.13 3.12
N VAL A 119 1.43 -12.77 3.93
CA VAL A 119 1.77 -13.13 5.32
C VAL A 119 2.83 -14.23 5.34
N ARG A 120 2.72 -15.25 4.48
CA ARG A 120 3.75 -16.30 4.34
C ARG A 120 5.11 -15.71 3.96
N ARG A 121 5.12 -14.74 3.04
CA ARG A 121 6.34 -14.02 2.65
C ARG A 121 6.95 -13.26 3.82
N ARG A 122 6.14 -12.51 4.57
CA ARG A 122 6.60 -11.78 5.78
C ARG A 122 7.17 -12.73 6.84
N VAL A 123 6.49 -13.85 7.10
CA VAL A 123 6.97 -14.88 8.04
C VAL A 123 8.29 -15.51 7.59
N SER A 124 8.46 -15.76 6.28
CA SER A 124 9.74 -16.24 5.74
C SER A 124 10.84 -15.22 5.97
N GLN A 125 10.60 -13.95 5.63
CA GLN A 125 11.58 -12.87 5.81
C GLN A 125 11.95 -12.65 7.28
N GLU A 126 10.98 -12.76 8.19
CA GLU A 126 11.23 -12.68 9.62
C GLU A 126 12.10 -13.84 10.11
N ARG A 127 11.84 -15.06 9.64
CA ARG A 127 12.68 -16.23 9.96
C ARG A 127 14.09 -16.10 9.38
N ASP A 128 14.24 -15.56 8.18
CA ASP A 128 15.55 -15.31 7.58
C ASP A 128 16.36 -14.29 8.41
N ALA A 129 15.67 -13.30 9.00
CA ALA A 129 16.29 -12.23 9.79
C ALA A 129 16.56 -12.60 11.26
N GLN A 130 15.60 -13.27 11.93
CA GLN A 130 15.61 -13.53 13.38
C GLN A 130 15.79 -15.00 13.74
N GLY A 131 15.74 -15.91 12.77
CA GLY A 131 15.73 -17.35 12.98
C GLY A 131 14.32 -17.92 13.30
N PRO A 132 14.23 -19.23 13.58
CA PRO A 132 12.96 -19.91 13.85
C PRO A 132 12.34 -19.47 15.19
N SER A 133 11.00 -19.49 15.27
CA SER A 133 10.25 -19.14 16.48
C SER A 133 9.13 -20.14 16.74
N THR A 134 9.30 -20.99 17.76
CA THR A 134 8.31 -22.00 18.14
C THR A 134 6.94 -21.39 18.47
N LYS A 135 6.93 -20.20 19.10
CA LYS A 135 5.69 -19.49 19.42
C LYS A 135 4.96 -19.05 18.15
N LEU A 136 5.68 -18.51 17.17
CA LEU A 136 5.09 -18.14 15.89
C LEU A 136 4.56 -19.39 15.19
N ASP A 137 5.37 -20.45 15.12
CA ASP A 137 5.04 -21.71 14.43
C ASP A 137 3.76 -22.37 14.96
N GLN A 138 3.49 -22.26 16.27
CA GLN A 138 2.26 -22.76 16.89
C GLN A 138 1.01 -21.96 16.48
N LEU A 139 1.16 -20.67 16.15
CA LEU A 139 0.05 -19.77 15.79
C LEU A 139 -0.26 -19.79 14.29
N LEU A 140 0.74 -20.01 13.43
CA LEU A 140 0.60 -19.94 11.98
C LEU A 140 -0.50 -20.86 11.41
N PRO A 141 -0.68 -22.13 11.85
CA PRO A 141 -1.73 -22.98 11.31
C PRO A 141 -3.13 -22.42 11.53
N ALA A 142 -3.40 -21.84 12.70
CA ALA A 142 -4.69 -21.22 13.00
C ALA A 142 -4.87 -19.89 12.25
N LEU A 143 -3.81 -19.09 12.13
CA LEU A 143 -3.84 -17.86 11.35
C LEU A 143 -4.16 -18.15 9.87
N TYR A 144 -3.42 -19.07 9.25
CA TYR A 144 -3.56 -19.41 7.84
C TYR A 144 -4.85 -20.16 7.53
N GLY A 145 -5.17 -21.20 8.32
CA GLY A 145 -6.26 -22.12 8.02
C GLY A 145 -7.62 -21.72 8.56
N LYS A 146 -7.70 -20.69 9.41
CA LYS A 146 -8.95 -20.27 10.05
C LYS A 146 -9.16 -18.76 10.01
N VAL A 147 -8.25 -17.97 10.58
CA VAL A 147 -8.46 -16.52 10.75
C VAL A 147 -8.52 -15.81 9.39
N ILE A 148 -7.48 -15.96 8.57
CA ILE A 148 -7.41 -15.32 7.24
C ILE A 148 -8.58 -15.78 6.37
N LEU A 149 -8.83 -17.09 6.31
CA LEU A 149 -9.91 -17.62 5.45
C LEU A 149 -11.28 -17.13 5.91
N ARG A 150 -11.59 -17.17 7.20
CA ARG A 150 -12.92 -16.78 7.69
C ARG A 150 -13.19 -15.29 7.43
N LEU A 151 -12.21 -14.43 7.69
CA LEU A 151 -12.39 -12.99 7.55
C LEU A 151 -12.38 -12.57 6.08
N LEU A 152 -11.41 -13.04 5.29
CA LEU A 152 -11.19 -12.50 3.95
C LEU A 152 -12.01 -13.18 2.85
N ARG A 153 -12.48 -14.42 3.03
CA ARG A 153 -13.36 -15.07 2.04
C ARG A 153 -14.66 -14.32 1.84
N ALA A 154 -15.24 -13.82 2.94
CA ALA A 154 -16.52 -13.13 2.94
C ALA A 154 -16.47 -11.84 2.11
N LEU A 155 -15.31 -11.18 2.04
CA LEU A 155 -15.08 -10.00 1.20
C LEU A 155 -15.14 -10.32 -0.30
N HIS A 156 -14.82 -11.55 -0.71
CA HIS A 156 -14.87 -11.97 -2.11
C HIS A 156 -16.27 -12.45 -2.54
N THR A 157 -17.03 -13.04 -1.62
CA THR A 157 -18.35 -13.62 -1.90
C THR A 157 -19.51 -12.65 -1.68
N SER A 158 -19.24 -11.44 -1.17
CA SER A 158 -20.25 -10.41 -0.97
C SER A 158 -20.54 -9.64 -2.27
N ASP A 159 -21.73 -9.05 -2.36
CA ASP A 159 -22.19 -8.27 -3.53
C ASP A 159 -21.35 -7.01 -3.81
N ASN A 160 -20.46 -6.63 -2.88
CA ASN A 160 -19.63 -5.43 -2.93
C ASN A 160 -18.14 -5.74 -3.16
N LYS A 161 -17.83 -6.74 -3.99
CA LYS A 161 -16.44 -7.05 -4.37
C LYS A 161 -15.81 -5.82 -5.04
N ILE A 162 -14.76 -5.30 -4.42
CA ILE A 162 -13.95 -4.20 -4.95
C ILE A 162 -12.48 -4.60 -4.96
N THR A 163 -11.79 -4.20 -6.02
CA THR A 163 -10.36 -4.41 -6.16
C THR A 163 -9.69 -3.08 -6.54
N PRO A 164 -9.67 -2.09 -5.63
CA PRO A 164 -8.98 -0.84 -5.88
C PRO A 164 -7.46 -1.03 -5.88
N VAL A 165 -6.77 -0.02 -6.39
CA VAL A 165 -5.33 0.15 -6.15
C VAL A 165 -5.15 0.80 -4.78
N VAL A 166 -4.23 0.29 -3.97
CA VAL A 166 -3.93 0.81 -2.64
C VAL A 166 -2.56 1.50 -2.61
N HIS A 167 -2.38 2.47 -1.71
CA HIS A 167 -1.08 3.05 -1.43
C HIS A 167 -0.15 2.02 -0.77
N GLY A 168 -0.67 1.26 0.18
CA GLY A 168 -0.02 0.14 0.87
C GLY A 168 1.05 0.51 1.90
N ASP A 169 1.20 1.80 2.20
CA ASP A 169 2.12 2.31 3.25
C ASP A 169 1.68 3.67 3.80
N VAL A 170 0.42 3.77 4.22
CA VAL A 170 -0.15 5.02 4.74
C VAL A 170 0.24 5.23 6.19
N TRP A 171 1.04 6.26 6.47
CA TRP A 171 1.36 6.75 7.81
C TRP A 171 1.85 8.19 7.75
N TYR A 172 1.89 8.92 8.87
CA TYR A 172 2.20 10.36 8.88
C TYR A 172 3.50 10.76 8.15
N GLY A 173 4.49 9.86 8.06
CA GLY A 173 5.76 10.14 7.38
C GLY A 173 5.67 10.12 5.84
N ASN A 174 4.60 9.54 5.29
CA ASN A 174 4.35 9.42 3.85
C ASN A 174 3.22 10.35 3.37
N LEU A 175 2.80 11.30 4.21
CA LEU A 175 1.77 12.27 3.91
C LEU A 175 2.31 13.69 4.13
N ALA A 176 1.97 14.60 3.24
CA ALA A 176 2.30 16.02 3.38
C ALA A 176 1.21 16.90 2.76
N SER A 177 1.37 18.21 2.91
CA SER A 177 0.61 19.19 2.13
C SER A 177 1.52 19.83 1.08
N ASN A 178 1.04 19.97 -0.15
CA ASN A 178 1.73 20.74 -1.18
C ASN A 178 1.83 22.21 -0.72
N ALA A 179 3.03 22.78 -0.67
CA ALA A 179 3.27 24.11 -0.13
C ALA A 179 2.61 25.24 -0.94
N LEU A 180 2.35 25.01 -2.23
CA LEU A 180 1.73 26.00 -3.12
C LEU A 180 0.21 25.96 -3.06
N THR A 181 -0.38 24.76 -3.03
CA THR A 181 -1.83 24.57 -3.15
C THR A 181 -2.51 24.25 -1.82
N ASN A 182 -1.73 23.84 -0.82
CA ASN A 182 -2.23 23.29 0.44
C ASN A 182 -3.19 22.10 0.24
N GLU A 183 -2.99 21.35 -0.84
CA GLU A 183 -3.67 20.08 -1.13
C GLU A 183 -2.85 18.90 -0.61
N PRO A 184 -3.49 17.81 -0.18
CA PRO A 184 -2.81 16.65 0.38
C PRO A 184 -2.00 15.92 -0.70
N ILE A 185 -0.79 15.47 -0.33
CA ILE A 185 0.08 14.64 -1.15
C ILE A 185 0.44 13.38 -0.37
N ALA A 186 0.39 12.23 -1.05
CA ALA A 186 0.93 10.96 -0.57
C ALA A 186 2.15 10.56 -1.41
N PHE A 187 3.12 9.91 -0.78
CA PHE A 187 4.37 9.48 -1.41
C PHE A 187 4.90 8.20 -0.73
N ASP A 188 5.92 7.60 -1.34
CA ASP A 188 6.59 6.40 -0.80
C ASP A 188 5.65 5.21 -0.67
N GLN A 189 4.82 5.03 -1.69
CA GLN A 189 3.86 3.94 -1.81
C GLN A 189 4.51 2.57 -1.98
N ALA A 190 3.86 1.57 -1.40
CA ALA A 190 4.06 0.17 -1.69
C ALA A 190 2.75 -0.35 -2.31
N THR A 191 2.57 -0.13 -3.60
CA THR A 191 1.28 -0.32 -4.28
C THR A 191 0.99 -1.77 -4.67
N SER A 192 -0.29 -2.14 -4.61
CA SER A 192 -0.85 -3.32 -5.27
C SER A 192 -2.35 -3.12 -5.52
N TRP A 193 -2.95 -4.00 -6.32
CA TRP A 193 -4.39 -4.18 -6.38
C TRP A 193 -4.81 -5.03 -5.19
N ALA A 194 -5.47 -4.41 -4.22
CA ALA A 194 -5.72 -4.97 -2.89
C ALA A 194 -7.04 -4.45 -2.32
N HIS A 195 -7.48 -5.02 -1.21
CA HIS A 195 -8.63 -4.50 -0.48
C HIS A 195 -8.29 -3.15 0.18
N ASN A 196 -9.15 -2.14 0.02
CA ASN A 196 -8.90 -0.78 0.50
C ASN A 196 -8.75 -0.68 2.02
N GLU A 197 -9.42 -1.56 2.78
CA GLU A 197 -9.32 -1.52 4.24
C GLU A 197 -7.91 -1.86 4.74
N LEU A 198 -7.03 -2.43 3.90
CA LEU A 198 -5.60 -2.56 4.19
C LEU A 198 -4.96 -1.21 4.52
N ASP A 199 -5.21 -0.19 3.71
CA ASP A 199 -4.69 1.15 3.95
C ASP A 199 -5.38 1.86 5.12
N VAL A 200 -6.69 1.63 5.25
CA VAL A 200 -7.47 2.22 6.34
C VAL A 200 -7.01 1.66 7.70
N ALA A 201 -6.65 0.38 7.75
CA ALA A 201 -6.16 -0.27 8.96
C ALA A 201 -4.90 0.40 9.52
N ASN A 202 -4.00 0.86 8.66
CA ASN A 202 -2.83 1.62 9.09
C ASN A 202 -3.20 2.90 9.86
N MET A 203 -4.35 3.53 9.57
CA MET A 203 -4.81 4.71 10.31
C MET A 203 -5.10 4.42 11.78
N THR A 204 -5.27 3.16 12.16
CA THR A 204 -5.55 2.74 13.55
C THR A 204 -4.28 2.43 14.35
N VAL A 205 -3.12 2.34 13.69
CA VAL A 205 -1.86 1.98 14.33
C VAL A 205 -1.28 3.21 15.06
N PRO A 206 -1.09 3.16 16.39
CA PRO A 206 -0.68 4.34 17.16
C PRO A 206 0.63 5.00 16.69
N ARG A 207 1.63 4.19 16.28
CA ARG A 207 2.93 4.71 15.79
C ARG A 207 2.82 5.48 14.47
N PHE A 208 1.75 5.27 13.71
CA PHE A 208 1.53 5.94 12.42
C PHE A 208 0.87 7.32 12.56
N ARG A 209 0.58 7.75 13.80
CA ARG A 209 0.09 9.11 14.17
C ARG A 209 -1.15 9.57 13.41
N LEU A 210 -1.87 8.62 12.84
CA LEU A 210 -3.24 8.76 12.39
C LEU A 210 -4.13 8.17 13.49
N SER A 211 -5.41 8.53 13.49
CA SER A 211 -6.35 8.08 14.53
C SER A 211 -7.62 7.54 13.92
N ARG A 212 -8.47 6.91 14.75
CA ARG A 212 -9.81 6.47 14.33
C ARG A 212 -10.69 7.59 13.76
N VAL A 213 -10.36 8.85 14.02
CA VAL A 213 -11.07 10.00 13.42
C VAL A 213 -10.81 10.05 11.91
N TRP A 214 -9.59 9.75 11.45
CA TRP A 214 -9.24 9.67 10.03
C TRP A 214 -9.95 8.53 9.32
N MET A 215 -9.98 7.36 9.96
CA MET A 215 -10.74 6.20 9.51
C MET A 215 -12.23 6.53 9.37
N HIS A 216 -12.82 7.18 10.36
CA HIS A 216 -14.22 7.61 10.30
C HIS A 216 -14.46 8.63 9.18
N GLU A 217 -13.54 9.59 9.00
CA GLU A 217 -13.62 10.57 7.92
C GLU A 217 -13.54 9.90 6.54
N TYR A 218 -12.63 8.95 6.34
CA TYR A 218 -12.55 8.16 5.11
C TYR A 218 -13.88 7.46 4.79
N HIS A 219 -14.53 6.87 5.80
CA HIS A 219 -15.78 6.15 5.61
C HIS A 219 -17.00 7.03 5.30
N LYS A 220 -16.90 8.36 5.41
CA LYS A 220 -17.89 9.28 4.85
C LYS A 220 -17.88 9.29 3.31
N HIS A 221 -16.77 8.88 2.70
CA HIS A 221 -16.53 8.92 1.26
C HIS A 221 -16.43 7.54 0.60
N PHE A 222 -16.14 6.50 1.39
CA PHE A 222 -16.05 5.11 0.94
C PHE A 222 -16.66 4.16 1.99
N PRO A 223 -17.78 3.48 1.71
CA PRO A 223 -18.46 2.63 2.71
C PRO A 223 -17.58 1.49 3.25
N ILE A 224 -17.87 1.05 4.47
CA ILE A 224 -17.28 -0.17 5.05
C ILE A 224 -17.71 -1.39 4.22
N SER A 225 -16.79 -2.31 3.98
CA SER A 225 -17.07 -3.52 3.21
C SER A 225 -17.95 -4.48 4.00
N SER A 226 -18.85 -5.18 3.32
CA SER A 226 -19.61 -6.26 3.94
C SER A 226 -18.76 -7.52 4.06
N PRO A 227 -18.88 -8.31 5.14
CA PRO A 227 -19.73 -8.09 6.33
C PRO A 227 -19.19 -7.02 7.29
N VAL A 228 -20.05 -6.07 7.69
CA VAL A 228 -19.64 -4.90 8.50
C VAL A 228 -19.28 -5.32 9.93
N GLU A 229 -19.88 -6.39 10.43
CA GLU A 229 -19.60 -6.97 11.74
C GLU A 229 -18.15 -7.49 11.87
N ASP A 230 -17.52 -7.87 10.76
CA ASP A 230 -16.14 -8.38 10.74
C ASP A 230 -15.10 -7.23 10.57
N TYR A 231 -15.54 -5.99 10.34
CA TYR A 231 -14.68 -4.85 10.03
C TYR A 231 -13.56 -4.63 11.05
N GLU A 232 -13.87 -4.63 12.34
CA GLU A 232 -12.84 -4.46 13.39
C GLU A 232 -11.80 -5.58 13.40
N ASP A 233 -12.18 -6.80 12.98
CA ASP A 233 -11.26 -7.91 12.86
C ASP A 233 -10.45 -7.86 11.56
N HIS A 234 -10.98 -7.28 10.48
CA HIS A 234 -10.18 -6.93 9.29
C HIS A 234 -9.06 -5.95 9.66
N LEU A 235 -9.37 -4.88 10.40
CA LEU A 235 -8.37 -3.89 10.79
C LEU A 235 -7.27 -4.51 11.65
N LYS A 236 -7.63 -5.36 12.63
CA LYS A 236 -6.64 -6.09 13.43
C LYS A 236 -5.79 -7.01 12.57
N LEU A 237 -6.39 -7.76 11.64
CA LEU A 237 -5.67 -8.67 10.75
C LEU A 237 -4.67 -7.93 9.86
N TYR A 238 -5.04 -6.77 9.33
CA TYR A 238 -4.20 -5.98 8.42
C TYR A 238 -3.05 -5.25 9.13
N THR A 239 -3.17 -4.98 10.43
CA THR A 239 -2.13 -4.33 11.24
C THR A 239 -1.16 -5.30 11.94
N MET A 240 -1.30 -6.59 11.68
CA MET A 240 -0.39 -7.64 12.18
C MET A 240 1.02 -7.52 11.63
#